data_AF-A0AAU8DFE0-F1
#
_entry.id   AF-A0AAU8DFE0-F1
#
_cell.length_a   1.000
_cell.length_b   1.000
_cell.length_c   1.000
_cell.angle_alpha   90.00
_cell.angle_beta   90.00
_cell.angle_gamma   90.00
#
_symmetry.space_group_name_H-M   'P 1'
#
loop_
_entity.id
_entity.type
_entity.pdbx_description
1 polymer ?
#
loop_
_entity_poly.entity_id
_entity_poly.type
_entity_poly.pdbx_seq_one_letter_code
_entity_poly.pdbx_strand_id
1 'polypeptide(L)'
;MIPHIISGNTVTAFVGGDLRTVDSSHPNFDEIRTRLRAGAVEHEIVPLLDIASALRDMLLYEDDIIKVGYDCLTYNDRPLNNYLTRKIIDMARAKIPISPWIAFLKRLQDNPDPEVKDGLFEWLERGAMPITPDGYFLAYKKVRDDYLSYHDSETLNALGSTIFLPSDKYDHDRARICSAGLHFCSWDYLPSYHGSEGRVLIVKINPADVVAFNGAYSGKGRARRYTIVSEVPFEEAQHAFPEPVYETDFDDELEPFFDGYRWSDGHEPSVGIIGRLRAWTRRLLN
;
A
#
# COMPACT_ATOMS: atom_id res chain seq x y z
N MET A 1 21.78 3.65 -42.41
CA MET A 1 20.72 2.63 -42.39
C MET A 1 21.31 1.32 -41.93
N ILE A 2 20.72 0.73 -40.89
CA ILE A 2 21.12 -0.56 -40.35
C ILE A 2 20.49 -1.70 -41.17
N PRO A 3 21.25 -2.73 -41.61
CA PRO A 3 20.68 -3.95 -42.17
C PRO A 3 19.80 -4.66 -41.13
N HIS A 4 18.54 -4.93 -41.48
CA HIS A 4 17.58 -5.52 -40.54
C HIS A 4 16.48 -6.35 -41.23
N ILE A 5 15.84 -7.22 -40.46
CA ILE A 5 14.69 -8.05 -40.84
C ILE A 5 13.61 -7.86 -39.77
N ILE A 6 12.37 -7.60 -40.19
CA ILE A 6 11.21 -7.51 -39.30
C ILE A 6 10.24 -8.62 -39.71
N SER A 7 9.98 -9.56 -38.81
CA SER A 7 9.08 -10.71 -39.04
C SER A 7 8.10 -10.86 -37.90
N GLY A 8 6.85 -10.45 -38.12
CA GLY A 8 5.77 -10.52 -37.14
C GLY A 8 6.17 -9.89 -35.80
N ASN A 9 6.41 -10.75 -34.81
CA ASN A 9 6.77 -10.41 -33.44
C ASN A 9 8.28 -10.38 -33.18
N THR A 10 9.12 -10.33 -34.21
CA THR A 10 10.59 -10.31 -34.07
C THR A 10 11.23 -9.27 -34.97
N VAL A 11 12.31 -8.67 -34.47
CA VAL A 11 13.19 -7.76 -35.19
C VAL A 11 14.62 -8.26 -35.03
N THR A 12 15.31 -8.47 -36.14
CA THR A 12 16.74 -8.80 -36.16
C THR A 12 17.49 -7.68 -36.87
N ALA A 13 18.48 -7.09 -36.22
CA ALA A 13 19.27 -5.97 -36.75
C ALA A 13 20.77 -6.26 -36.61
N PHE A 14 21.57 -5.84 -37.59
CA PHE A 14 23.04 -5.95 -37.54
C PHE A 14 23.65 -4.71 -36.91
N VAL A 15 24.08 -4.81 -35.65
CA VAL A 15 24.49 -3.68 -34.80
C VAL A 15 25.79 -4.03 -34.10
N GLY A 16 26.79 -3.15 -34.15
CA GLY A 16 28.09 -3.33 -33.50
C GLY A 16 28.94 -4.46 -34.08
N GLY A 17 28.63 -4.92 -35.29
CA GLY A 17 29.26 -6.11 -35.90
C GLY A 17 28.56 -7.43 -35.57
N ASP A 18 27.49 -7.42 -34.77
CA ASP A 18 26.74 -8.61 -34.36
C ASP A 18 25.28 -8.57 -34.86
N LEU A 19 24.70 -9.75 -35.12
CA LEU A 19 23.26 -9.90 -35.30
C LEU A 19 22.57 -9.88 -33.92
N ARG A 20 21.69 -8.91 -33.71
CA ARG A 20 20.88 -8.78 -32.48
C ARG A 20 19.42 -9.01 -32.82
N THR A 21 18.77 -9.91 -32.09
CA THR A 21 17.35 -10.22 -32.27
C THR A 21 16.58 -9.85 -31.00
N VAL A 22 15.46 -9.16 -31.18
CA VAL A 22 14.50 -8.83 -30.13
C VAL A 22 13.10 -9.28 -30.55
N ASP A 23 12.28 -9.70 -29.60
CA ASP A 23 10.89 -10.07 -29.83
C ASP A 23 9.91 -9.05 -29.24
N SER A 24 8.61 -9.25 -29.48
CA SER A 24 7.54 -8.33 -29.07
C SER A 24 7.39 -8.13 -27.57
N SER A 25 8.02 -8.97 -26.73
CA SER A 25 8.09 -8.75 -25.28
C SER A 25 9.13 -7.71 -24.87
N HIS A 26 10.01 -7.30 -25.79
CA HIS A 26 11.04 -6.32 -25.49
C HIS A 26 10.39 -4.92 -25.25
N PRO A 27 10.73 -4.23 -24.13
CA PRO A 27 10.32 -2.86 -23.82
C PRO A 27 10.19 -1.88 -24.99
N ASN A 28 11.27 -1.78 -25.76
CA ASN A 28 11.39 -0.86 -26.87
C ASN A 28 11.01 -1.48 -28.22
N PHE A 29 10.33 -2.63 -28.26
CA PHE A 29 10.10 -3.37 -29.51
C PHE A 29 9.46 -2.51 -30.60
N ASP A 30 8.38 -1.80 -30.28
CA ASP A 30 7.65 -0.95 -31.24
C ASP A 30 8.47 0.27 -31.66
N GLU A 31 9.24 0.85 -30.75
CA GLU A 31 10.12 1.98 -31.04
C GLU A 31 11.28 1.55 -31.96
N ILE A 32 11.96 0.44 -31.64
CA ILE A 32 13.01 -0.16 -32.47
C ILE A 32 12.47 -0.45 -33.88
N ARG A 33 11.29 -1.08 -33.96
CA ARG A 33 10.63 -1.40 -35.23
C ARG A 33 10.33 -0.14 -36.05
N THR A 34 9.83 0.92 -35.40
CA THR A 34 9.47 2.18 -36.04
C THR A 34 10.72 2.90 -36.56
N ARG A 35 11.77 3.01 -35.74
CA ARG A 35 13.04 3.66 -36.12
C ARG A 35 13.78 2.93 -37.23
N LEU A 36 13.85 1.59 -37.18
CA LEU A 36 14.46 0.81 -38.25
C LEU A 36 13.74 1.00 -39.59
N ARG A 37 12.40 1.05 -39.59
CA ARG A 37 11.60 1.38 -40.79
C ARG A 37 11.87 2.79 -41.31
N ALA A 38 12.13 3.75 -40.42
CA ALA A 38 12.49 5.11 -40.77
C ALA A 38 13.95 5.27 -41.25
N GLY A 39 14.74 4.19 -41.30
CA GLY A 39 16.12 4.22 -41.79
C GLY A 39 17.15 4.61 -40.74
N ALA A 40 16.82 4.44 -39.45
CA ALA A 40 17.68 4.79 -38.33
C ALA A 40 19.12 4.28 -38.45
N VAL A 41 20.02 5.01 -37.79
CA VAL A 41 21.45 4.72 -37.72
C VAL A 41 21.82 4.12 -36.37
N GLU A 42 23.00 3.51 -36.31
CA GLU A 42 23.41 2.62 -35.22
C GLU A 42 23.29 3.24 -33.83
N HIS A 43 23.72 4.49 -33.67
CA HIS A 43 23.67 5.20 -32.39
C HIS A 43 22.24 5.47 -31.87
N GLU A 44 21.22 5.41 -32.74
CA GLU A 44 19.81 5.61 -32.37
C GLU A 44 19.14 4.30 -31.93
N ILE A 45 19.71 3.14 -32.30
CA ILE A 45 19.17 1.80 -32.04
C ILE A 45 19.93 1.08 -30.91
N VAL A 46 21.24 1.27 -30.81
CA VAL A 46 22.08 0.65 -29.77
C VAL A 46 21.53 0.89 -28.35
N PRO A 47 21.14 2.12 -27.96
CA PRO A 47 20.57 2.36 -26.63
C PRO A 47 19.23 1.65 -26.41
N LEU A 48 18.43 1.49 -27.47
CA LEU A 48 17.13 0.84 -27.39
C LEU A 48 17.24 -0.68 -27.26
N LEU A 49 18.30 -1.28 -27.81
CA LEU A 49 18.60 -2.72 -27.69
C LEU A 49 19.19 -3.12 -26.35
N ASP A 50 19.67 -2.16 -25.56
CA ASP A 50 20.13 -2.40 -24.20
C ASP A 50 18.91 -2.50 -23.27
N ILE A 51 18.45 -3.73 -23.06
CA ILE A 51 17.35 -4.06 -22.14
C ILE A 51 17.61 -3.44 -20.75
N ALA A 52 18.85 -3.40 -20.27
CA ALA A 52 19.14 -2.83 -18.96
C ALA A 52 18.97 -1.30 -18.94
N SER A 53 19.26 -0.59 -20.04
CA SER A 53 18.93 0.82 -20.19
C SER A 53 17.42 1.04 -20.37
N ALA A 54 16.76 0.23 -21.19
CA ALA A 54 15.31 0.29 -21.40
C ALA A 54 14.51 0.02 -20.10
N LEU A 55 14.97 -0.93 -19.28
CA LEU A 55 14.37 -1.23 -17.97
C LEU A 55 14.65 -0.13 -16.96
N ARG A 56 15.81 0.55 -17.02
CA ARG A 56 16.09 1.73 -16.19
C ARG A 56 15.15 2.88 -16.50
N ASP A 57 14.82 3.09 -17.78
CA ASP A 57 13.80 4.07 -18.19
C ASP A 57 12.39 3.68 -17.75
N MET A 58 12.17 2.41 -17.36
CA MET A 58 10.91 1.92 -16.78
C MET A 58 10.87 1.94 -15.26
N LEU A 59 11.97 2.28 -14.57
CA LEU A 59 11.95 2.39 -13.12
C LEU A 59 11.33 3.73 -12.70
N LEU A 60 10.25 3.62 -11.94
CA LEU A 60 9.53 4.74 -11.35
C LEU A 60 10.10 5.09 -9.96
N TYR A 61 10.67 4.10 -9.27
CA TYR A 61 11.30 4.23 -7.96
C TYR A 61 12.28 3.09 -7.71
N GLU A 62 13.37 3.37 -7.00
CA GLU A 62 14.31 2.36 -6.52
C GLU A 62 14.94 2.78 -5.18
N ASP A 63 15.09 1.81 -4.29
CA ASP A 63 16.02 1.83 -3.16
C ASP A 63 16.67 0.45 -2.98
N ASP A 64 17.47 0.29 -1.92
CA ASP A 64 18.26 -0.91 -1.63
C ASP A 64 17.46 -2.23 -1.68
N ILE A 65 16.15 -2.20 -1.37
CA ILE A 65 15.32 -3.41 -1.25
C ILE A 65 14.04 -3.36 -2.08
N ILE A 66 13.57 -2.20 -2.54
CA ILE A 66 12.36 -2.07 -3.36
C ILE A 66 12.66 -1.40 -4.69
N LYS A 67 12.17 -2.00 -5.77
CA LYS A 67 12.13 -1.40 -7.12
C LYS A 67 10.69 -1.37 -7.61
N VAL A 68 10.24 -0.23 -8.12
CA VAL A 68 8.92 -0.05 -8.72
C VAL A 68 9.12 0.28 -10.19
N GLY A 69 8.63 -0.59 -11.07
CA GLY A 69 8.51 -0.34 -12.50
C GLY A 69 7.06 -0.06 -12.90
N TYR A 70 6.82 0.07 -14.20
CA TYR A 70 5.47 0.31 -14.76
C TYR A 70 4.48 -0.84 -14.52
N ASP A 71 4.95 -2.10 -14.54
CA ASP A 71 4.07 -3.28 -14.45
C ASP A 71 4.42 -4.20 -13.28
N CYS A 72 5.53 -3.95 -12.58
CA CYS A 72 5.98 -4.80 -11.49
C CYS A 72 6.65 -4.01 -10.37
N LEU A 73 6.48 -4.52 -9.15
CA LEU A 73 7.23 -4.10 -7.97
C LEU A 73 8.01 -5.31 -7.48
N THR A 74 9.29 -5.12 -7.16
CA THR A 74 10.10 -6.15 -6.51
C THR A 74 10.47 -5.75 -5.09
N TYR A 75 10.56 -6.76 -4.22
CA TYR A 75 11.07 -6.66 -2.87
C TYR A 75 12.20 -7.69 -2.70
N ASN A 76 13.41 -7.25 -2.34
CA ASN A 76 14.62 -8.08 -2.35
C ASN A 76 14.81 -8.84 -3.67
N ASP A 77 14.70 -8.12 -4.79
CA ASP A 77 14.80 -8.65 -6.17
C ASP A 77 13.79 -9.73 -6.54
N ARG A 78 12.76 -9.95 -5.71
CA ARG A 78 11.67 -10.88 -6.00
C ARG A 78 10.40 -10.10 -6.32
N PRO A 79 9.68 -10.45 -7.40
CA PRO A 79 8.38 -9.85 -7.69
C PRO A 79 7.42 -10.02 -6.51
N LEU A 80 6.76 -8.93 -6.13
CA LEU A 80 5.72 -8.92 -5.11
C LEU A 80 4.44 -8.34 -5.72
N ASN A 81 3.42 -9.18 -5.82
CA ASN A 81 2.15 -8.82 -6.44
C ASN A 81 1.00 -9.04 -5.47
N ASN A 82 0.50 -7.95 -4.89
CA ASN A 82 -0.72 -7.93 -4.10
C ASN A 82 -1.43 -6.57 -4.29
N TYR A 83 -2.52 -6.36 -3.57
CA TYR A 83 -3.33 -5.14 -3.72
C TYR A 83 -2.51 -3.86 -3.44
N LEU A 84 -1.70 -3.86 -2.39
CA LEU A 84 -0.82 -2.74 -2.05
C LEU A 84 0.21 -2.46 -3.15
N THR A 85 0.88 -3.48 -3.67
CA THR A 85 1.93 -3.24 -4.67
C THR A 85 1.38 -2.72 -5.99
N ARG A 86 0.18 -3.16 -6.41
CA ARG A 86 -0.52 -2.58 -7.56
C ARG A 86 -0.86 -1.11 -7.35
N LYS A 87 -1.39 -0.75 -6.17
CA LYS A 87 -1.66 0.65 -5.82
C LYS A 87 -0.40 1.52 -5.83
N ILE A 88 0.72 1.01 -5.32
CA ILE A 88 2.02 1.70 -5.37
C ILE A 88 2.44 1.97 -6.82
N ILE A 89 2.32 0.97 -7.69
CA ILE A 89 2.62 1.12 -9.13
C ILE A 89 1.72 2.19 -9.76
N ASP A 90 0.41 2.13 -9.54
CA ASP A 90 -0.55 3.09 -10.09
C ASP A 90 -0.25 4.53 -9.64
N MET A 91 0.02 4.72 -8.34
CA MET A 91 0.43 6.01 -7.79
C MET A 91 1.75 6.51 -8.39
N ALA A 92 2.73 5.61 -8.53
CA ALA A 92 4.03 5.96 -9.10
C ALA A 92 3.90 6.39 -10.58
N ARG A 93 3.06 5.68 -11.35
CA ARG A 93 2.76 6.03 -12.76
C ARG A 93 2.08 7.38 -12.88
N ALA A 94 1.20 7.70 -11.93
CA ALA A 94 0.54 9.00 -11.82
C ALA A 94 1.45 10.09 -11.23
N LYS A 95 2.73 9.80 -10.95
CA LYS A 95 3.71 10.72 -10.32
C LYS A 95 3.27 11.21 -8.94
N ILE A 96 2.44 10.43 -8.25
CA ILE A 96 2.04 10.68 -6.86
C ILE A 96 3.21 10.24 -5.97
N PRO A 97 3.62 11.03 -4.96
CA PRO A 97 4.67 10.62 -4.04
C PRO A 97 4.28 9.34 -3.28
N ILE A 98 5.03 8.26 -3.46
CA ILE A 98 4.72 6.93 -2.90
C ILE A 98 5.42 6.63 -1.56
N SER A 99 6.19 7.56 -1.00
CA SER A 99 7.09 7.29 0.14
C SER A 99 6.41 6.65 1.36
N PRO A 100 5.21 7.10 1.81
CA PRO A 100 4.54 6.47 2.94
C PRO A 100 4.15 5.01 2.69
N TRP A 101 3.72 4.69 1.47
CA TRP A 101 3.35 3.33 1.08
C TRP A 101 4.57 2.42 0.94
N ILE A 102 5.69 2.95 0.46
CA ILE A 102 6.96 2.22 0.46
C ILE A 102 7.40 1.93 1.90
N ALA A 103 7.33 2.91 2.80
CA ALA A 103 7.67 2.71 4.22
C ALA A 103 6.72 1.70 4.90
N PHE A 104 5.43 1.78 4.60
CA PHE A 104 4.44 0.82 5.07
C PHE A 104 4.71 -0.59 4.56
N LEU A 105 5.00 -0.74 3.26
CA LEU A 105 5.31 -2.02 2.64
C LEU A 105 6.53 -2.69 3.31
N LYS A 106 7.62 -1.93 3.52
CA LYS A 106 8.82 -2.45 4.19
C LYS A 106 8.50 -3.00 5.57
N ARG A 107 7.76 -2.24 6.38
CA ARG A 107 7.34 -2.69 7.71
C ARG A 107 6.39 -3.87 7.66
N LEU A 108 5.48 -3.90 6.69
CA LEU A 108 4.54 -4.99 6.53
C LEU A 108 5.26 -6.31 6.23
N GLN A 109 6.35 -6.28 5.45
CA GLN A 109 7.14 -7.48 5.15
C GLN A 109 7.76 -8.14 6.40
N ASP A 110 7.99 -7.38 7.48
CA ASP A 110 8.45 -7.90 8.78
C ASP A 110 7.34 -8.64 9.56
N ASN A 111 6.08 -8.57 9.13
CA ASN A 111 5.01 -9.34 9.76
C ASN A 111 5.18 -10.84 9.48
N PRO A 112 5.16 -11.71 10.51
CA PRO A 112 5.30 -13.15 10.32
C PRO A 112 4.10 -13.79 9.60
N ASP A 113 2.92 -13.17 9.65
CA ASP A 113 1.69 -13.71 9.10
C ASP A 113 1.55 -13.32 7.60
N PRO A 114 1.57 -14.30 6.67
CA PRO A 114 1.45 -14.02 5.24
C PRO A 114 0.10 -13.42 4.86
N GLU A 115 -0.98 -13.80 5.53
CA GLU A 115 -2.30 -13.28 5.20
C GLU A 115 -2.47 -11.84 5.71
N VAL A 116 -1.77 -11.44 6.78
CA VAL A 116 -1.66 -10.02 7.17
C VAL A 116 -0.89 -9.25 6.10
N LYS A 117 0.21 -9.81 5.58
CA LYS A 117 0.99 -9.20 4.49
C LYS A 117 0.19 -8.97 3.22
N ASP A 118 -0.73 -9.88 2.90
CA ASP A 118 -1.54 -9.78 1.69
C ASP A 118 -2.80 -8.93 1.86
N GLY A 119 -3.45 -8.99 3.03
CA GLY A 119 -4.78 -8.40 3.23
C GLY A 119 -4.85 -7.11 4.04
N LEU A 120 -3.83 -6.76 4.83
CA LEU A 120 -3.95 -5.65 5.80
C LEU A 120 -4.23 -4.31 5.13
N PHE A 121 -3.53 -4.00 4.04
CA PHE A 121 -3.69 -2.71 3.36
C PHE A 121 -5.12 -2.51 2.85
N GLU A 122 -5.71 -3.50 2.18
CA GLU A 122 -7.09 -3.44 1.70
C GLU A 122 -8.08 -3.29 2.88
N TRP A 123 -7.84 -4.02 3.98
CA TRP A 123 -8.68 -3.93 5.17
C TRP A 123 -8.63 -2.54 5.82
N LEU A 124 -7.45 -1.93 5.90
CA LEU A 124 -7.26 -0.56 6.38
C LEU A 124 -7.96 0.46 5.47
N GLU A 125 -7.92 0.22 4.14
CA GLU A 125 -8.57 1.08 3.15
C GLU A 125 -10.08 1.14 3.37
N ARG A 126 -10.73 -0.03 3.52
CA ARG A 126 -12.17 -0.12 3.76
C ARG A 126 -12.59 0.66 5.00
N GLY A 127 -11.77 0.64 6.04
CA GLY A 127 -12.00 1.38 7.30
C GLY A 127 -11.45 2.80 7.35
N ALA A 128 -10.95 3.33 6.23
CA ALA A 128 -10.39 4.68 6.12
C ALA A 128 -9.33 4.99 7.21
N MET A 129 -8.53 4.00 7.60
CA MET A 129 -7.47 4.14 8.59
C MET A 129 -6.20 4.67 7.92
N PRO A 130 -5.69 5.85 8.29
CA PRO A 130 -4.63 6.51 7.52
C PRO A 130 -3.25 5.91 7.76
N ILE A 131 -2.38 5.98 6.75
CA ILE A 131 -0.96 5.62 6.84
C ILE A 131 -0.14 6.86 7.22
N THR A 132 0.85 6.70 8.09
CA THR A 132 1.78 7.76 8.47
C THR A 132 3.01 7.77 7.54
N PRO A 133 3.75 8.89 7.40
CA PRO A 133 4.91 8.96 6.51
C PRO A 133 6.00 7.94 6.82
N ASP A 134 6.11 7.55 8.09
CA ASP A 134 7.07 6.56 8.55
C ASP A 134 6.55 5.11 8.47
N GLY A 135 5.42 4.88 7.78
CA GLY A 135 4.92 3.54 7.42
C GLY A 135 4.08 2.84 8.50
N TYR A 136 3.63 3.56 9.53
CA TYR A 136 2.63 3.04 10.47
C TYR A 136 1.23 3.35 9.93
N PHE A 137 0.21 2.92 10.65
CA PHE A 137 -1.15 3.41 10.44
C PHE A 137 -1.76 3.91 11.74
N LEU A 138 -2.75 4.78 11.64
CA LEU A 138 -3.55 5.24 12.76
C LEU A 138 -4.89 4.52 12.80
N ALA A 139 -5.35 4.23 14.00
CA ALA A 139 -6.67 3.67 14.26
C ALA A 139 -7.24 4.24 15.55
N TYR A 140 -8.47 3.89 15.86
CA TYR A 140 -9.14 4.27 17.10
C TYR A 140 -9.04 3.16 18.13
N LYS A 141 -9.07 3.57 19.41
CA LYS A 141 -9.29 2.67 20.54
C LYS A 141 -10.19 3.34 21.55
N LYS A 142 -11.21 2.63 22.03
CA LYS A 142 -12.03 3.08 23.16
C LYS A 142 -11.57 2.44 24.47
N VAL A 143 -11.50 3.26 25.52
CA VAL A 143 -11.10 2.86 26.88
C VAL A 143 -12.01 3.49 27.90
N ARG A 144 -11.98 3.02 29.14
CA ARG A 144 -12.72 3.60 30.25
C ARG A 144 -12.20 4.98 30.63
N ASP A 145 -12.93 5.69 31.47
CA ASP A 145 -12.55 7.02 31.96
C ASP A 145 -11.23 7.04 32.74
N ASP A 146 -10.83 5.89 33.29
CA ASP A 146 -9.55 5.63 33.98
C ASP A 146 -8.43 5.11 33.04
N TYR A 147 -8.65 5.16 31.72
CA TYR A 147 -7.74 4.67 30.66
C TYR A 147 -7.54 3.15 30.61
N LEU A 148 -8.26 2.36 31.42
CA LEU A 148 -8.20 0.91 31.33
C LEU A 148 -8.98 0.39 30.11
N SER A 149 -8.43 -0.63 29.47
CA SER A 149 -9.07 -1.27 28.32
C SER A 149 -10.41 -1.90 28.73
N TYR A 150 -11.46 -1.65 27.95
CA TYR A 150 -12.77 -2.29 28.17
C TYR A 150 -12.73 -3.82 28.03
N HIS A 151 -11.75 -4.35 27.27
CA HIS A 151 -11.66 -5.78 26.96
C HIS A 151 -11.16 -6.62 28.15
N ASP A 152 -10.10 -6.18 28.83
CA ASP A 152 -9.48 -6.93 29.93
C ASP A 152 -9.64 -6.24 31.30
N SER A 153 -10.03 -4.97 31.35
CA SER A 153 -10.09 -4.15 32.58
C SER A 153 -8.75 -3.98 33.31
N GLU A 154 -7.63 -4.27 32.66
CA GLU A 154 -6.30 -4.31 33.27
C GLU A 154 -5.27 -3.48 32.50
N THR A 155 -5.33 -3.50 31.16
CA THR A 155 -4.33 -2.81 30.33
C THR A 155 -4.56 -1.29 30.37
N LEU A 156 -3.62 -0.55 30.97
CA LEU A 156 -3.63 0.91 31.06
C LEU A 156 -3.14 1.56 29.76
N ASN A 157 -3.94 2.46 29.19
CA ASN A 157 -3.67 3.15 27.92
C ASN A 157 -3.39 4.63 28.10
N ALA A 158 -2.37 4.96 28.87
CA ALA A 158 -1.97 6.35 29.08
C ALA A 158 -1.48 7.00 27.78
N LEU A 159 -1.77 8.29 27.59
CA LEU A 159 -1.26 9.08 26.47
C LEU A 159 0.28 9.02 26.40
N GLY A 160 0.82 8.88 25.19
CA GLY A 160 2.25 8.74 24.94
C GLY A 160 2.85 7.36 25.26
N SER A 161 2.08 6.46 25.89
CA SER A 161 2.57 5.12 26.22
C SER A 161 2.62 4.21 24.99
N THR A 162 3.64 3.37 24.93
CA THR A 162 3.70 2.23 24.01
C THR A 162 3.41 0.97 24.80
N ILE A 163 2.35 0.25 24.41
CA ILE A 163 1.95 -1.00 25.06
C ILE A 163 2.41 -2.16 24.19
N PHE A 164 2.97 -3.19 24.83
CA PHE A 164 3.42 -4.42 24.19
C PHE A 164 2.90 -5.63 24.96
N LEU A 165 2.34 -6.61 24.26
CA LEU A 165 1.98 -7.91 24.80
C LEU A 165 2.97 -8.98 24.33
N PRO A 166 3.52 -9.80 25.25
CA PRO A 166 4.29 -10.98 24.86
C PRO A 166 3.40 -12.02 24.16
N SER A 167 4.02 -12.94 23.42
CA SER A 167 3.32 -13.89 22.55
C SER A 167 2.32 -14.82 23.24
N ASP A 168 2.50 -15.06 24.54
CA ASP A 168 1.60 -15.84 25.37
C ASP A 168 0.36 -15.05 25.85
N LYS A 169 0.26 -13.76 25.52
CA LYS A 169 -0.80 -12.85 25.95
C LYS A 169 -1.72 -12.38 24.82
N TYR A 170 -1.57 -12.92 23.61
CA TYR A 170 -2.47 -12.63 22.50
C TYR A 170 -2.81 -13.86 21.66
N ASP A 171 -3.97 -13.83 21.02
CA ASP A 171 -4.49 -14.93 20.22
C ASP A 171 -4.31 -14.67 18.72
N HIS A 172 -3.55 -15.56 18.08
CA HIS A 172 -3.27 -15.56 16.66
C HIS A 172 -4.48 -15.98 15.80
N ASP A 173 -5.49 -16.62 16.39
CA ASP A 173 -6.66 -17.11 15.66
C ASP A 173 -7.57 -15.95 15.20
N ARG A 174 -7.46 -15.62 13.92
CA ARG A 174 -8.28 -14.62 13.23
C ARG A 174 -9.79 -14.88 13.26
N ALA A 175 -10.22 -16.13 13.40
CA ALA A 175 -11.65 -16.46 13.47
C ALA A 175 -12.26 -16.02 14.81
N ARG A 176 -11.44 -15.80 15.84
CA ARG A 176 -11.88 -15.41 17.19
C ARG A 176 -11.78 -13.91 17.40
N ILE A 177 -12.67 -13.13 16.80
CA ILE A 177 -12.57 -11.66 16.66
C ILE A 177 -12.35 -10.89 17.99
N CYS A 178 -12.92 -11.36 19.11
CA CYS A 178 -12.82 -10.71 20.43
C CYS A 178 -11.85 -11.37 21.42
N SER A 179 -10.92 -12.20 20.94
CA SER A 179 -9.93 -12.90 21.78
C SER A 179 -8.83 -11.99 22.33
N ALA A 180 -7.92 -12.53 23.13
CA ALA A 180 -6.83 -11.80 23.78
C ALA A 180 -5.96 -11.03 22.77
N GLY A 181 -5.65 -9.76 23.08
CA GLY A 181 -4.78 -8.92 22.26
C GLY A 181 -5.09 -7.43 22.41
N LEU A 182 -4.20 -6.60 21.86
CA LEU A 182 -4.39 -5.15 21.87
C LEU A 182 -5.35 -4.75 20.75
N HIS A 183 -6.60 -4.49 21.12
CA HIS A 183 -7.65 -4.14 20.16
C HIS A 183 -7.56 -2.70 19.67
N PHE A 184 -7.84 -2.52 18.39
CA PHE A 184 -8.02 -1.25 17.69
C PHE A 184 -9.18 -1.37 16.68
N CYS A 185 -9.72 -0.25 16.22
CA CYS A 185 -10.82 -0.24 15.27
C CYS A 185 -10.82 0.98 14.33
N SER A 186 -11.58 0.87 13.25
CA SER A 186 -11.97 1.98 12.38
C SER A 186 -13.05 2.85 13.03
N TRP A 187 -13.32 4.01 12.42
CA TRP A 187 -14.34 4.93 12.90
C TRP A 187 -15.76 4.33 12.84
N ASP A 188 -16.13 3.68 11.74
CA ASP A 188 -17.47 3.07 11.56
C ASP A 188 -17.78 1.96 12.58
N TYR A 189 -16.75 1.26 13.08
CA TYR A 189 -16.92 0.29 14.17
C TYR A 189 -17.03 0.95 15.56
N LEU A 190 -16.33 2.06 15.77
CA LEU A 190 -16.15 2.68 17.09
C LEU A 190 -17.47 2.97 17.86
N PRO A 191 -18.54 3.51 17.23
CA PRO A 191 -19.84 3.70 17.91
C PRO A 191 -20.50 2.40 18.38
N SER A 192 -20.26 1.28 17.70
CA SER A 192 -20.83 -0.02 18.07
C SER A 192 -20.20 -0.59 19.35
N TYR A 193 -19.01 -0.12 19.71
CA TYR A 193 -18.30 -0.53 20.91
C TYR A 193 -18.55 0.47 22.03
N HIS A 194 -19.39 0.14 23.00
CA HIS A 194 -19.74 0.99 24.15
C HIS A 194 -20.34 2.37 23.80
N GLY A 195 -20.97 2.55 22.63
CA GLY A 195 -21.75 3.76 22.32
C GLY A 195 -20.92 5.04 22.39
N SER A 196 -21.36 6.03 23.17
CA SER A 196 -20.64 7.28 23.44
C SER A 196 -19.88 7.26 24.78
N GLU A 197 -19.79 6.12 25.46
CA GLU A 197 -19.11 6.00 26.76
C GLU A 197 -17.59 5.91 26.62
N GLY A 198 -16.89 6.34 27.67
CA GLY A 198 -15.44 6.25 27.77
C GLY A 198 -14.68 7.25 26.92
N ARG A 199 -13.37 7.04 26.83
CA ARG A 199 -12.43 7.88 26.09
C ARG A 199 -12.11 7.28 24.74
N VAL A 200 -11.94 8.13 23.73
CA VAL A 200 -11.48 7.73 22.40
C VAL A 200 -10.03 8.14 22.23
N LEU A 201 -9.18 7.14 22.01
CA LEU A 201 -7.75 7.29 21.77
C LEU A 201 -7.42 7.06 20.30
N ILE A 202 -6.41 7.77 19.81
CA ILE A 202 -5.75 7.49 18.54
C ILE A 202 -4.51 6.65 18.82
N VAL A 203 -4.43 5.50 18.17
CA VAL A 203 -3.30 4.57 18.28
C VAL A 203 -2.49 4.54 17.00
N LYS A 204 -1.16 4.57 17.12
CA LYS A 204 -0.21 4.38 16.03
C LYS A 204 0.32 2.95 16.07
N ILE A 205 0.13 2.22 14.98
CA ILE A 205 0.39 0.77 14.93
C ILE A 205 1.35 0.46 13.78
N ASN A 206 2.38 -0.34 14.08
CA ASN A 206 3.28 -0.86 13.05
C ASN A 206 2.57 -2.03 12.35
N PRO A 207 2.47 -2.08 11.01
CA PRO A 207 1.90 -3.24 10.33
C PRO A 207 2.60 -4.57 10.68
N ALA A 208 3.87 -4.56 11.07
CA ALA A 208 4.60 -5.73 11.60
C ALA A 208 4.04 -6.28 12.93
N ASP A 209 3.29 -5.47 13.67
CA ASP A 209 2.74 -5.79 14.98
C ASP A 209 1.24 -6.12 14.94
N VAL A 210 0.62 -6.11 13.76
CA VAL A 210 -0.75 -6.58 13.58
C VAL A 210 -0.77 -8.10 13.72
N VAL A 211 -1.68 -8.60 14.57
CA VAL A 211 -1.84 -10.02 14.89
C VAL A 211 -2.97 -10.62 14.07
N ALA A 212 -4.14 -9.96 14.05
CA ALA A 212 -5.31 -10.50 13.38
C ALA A 212 -6.33 -9.42 13.07
N PHE A 213 -7.06 -9.63 12.00
CA PHE A 213 -8.31 -8.96 11.65
C PHE A 213 -9.19 -9.99 10.93
N ASN A 214 -10.50 -9.77 10.90
CA ASN A 214 -11.38 -10.64 10.13
C ASN A 214 -11.17 -10.39 8.63
N GLY A 215 -10.98 -11.45 7.84
CA GLY A 215 -10.87 -11.36 6.38
C GLY A 215 -12.12 -10.75 5.74
N ALA A 216 -13.31 -11.00 6.32
CA ALA A 216 -14.47 -10.16 6.06
C ALA A 216 -14.33 -8.86 6.86
N TYR A 217 -14.47 -7.71 6.20
CA TYR A 217 -14.32 -6.42 6.86
C TYR A 217 -15.29 -6.30 8.05
N SER A 218 -14.73 -6.07 9.23
CA SER A 218 -15.46 -5.93 10.51
C SER A 218 -15.14 -4.63 11.24
N GLY A 219 -14.21 -3.83 10.70
CA GLY A 219 -13.74 -2.59 11.34
C GLY A 219 -12.97 -2.76 12.65
N LYS A 220 -12.73 -4.00 13.13
CA LYS A 220 -11.96 -4.28 14.35
C LYS A 220 -10.76 -5.19 14.06
N GLY A 221 -9.61 -4.83 14.65
CA GLY A 221 -8.36 -5.58 14.57
C GLY A 221 -7.70 -5.80 15.93
N ARG A 222 -6.65 -6.64 15.93
CA ARG A 222 -5.78 -6.92 17.06
C ARG A 222 -4.32 -6.72 16.68
N ALA A 223 -3.58 -6.11 17.58
CA ALA A 223 -2.14 -5.95 17.51
C ALA A 223 -1.47 -6.57 18.76
N ARG A 224 -0.15 -6.76 18.69
CA ARG A 224 0.69 -7.06 19.85
C ARG A 224 1.36 -5.82 20.43
N ARG A 225 1.42 -4.73 19.66
CA ARG A 225 2.05 -3.47 20.06
C ARG A 225 1.39 -2.27 19.38
N TYR A 226 1.18 -1.21 20.15
CA TYR A 226 0.84 0.12 19.61
C TYR A 226 1.29 1.24 20.54
N THR A 227 1.27 2.48 20.04
CA THR A 227 1.52 3.68 20.83
C THR A 227 0.26 4.53 20.87
N ILE A 228 -0.11 5.05 22.05
CA ILE A 228 -1.20 6.01 22.18
C ILE A 228 -0.67 7.40 21.83
N VAL A 229 -1.16 8.00 20.72
CA VAL A 229 -0.62 9.27 20.20
C VAL A 229 -1.54 10.47 20.44
N SER A 230 -2.83 10.25 20.72
CA SER A 230 -3.77 11.31 21.06
C SER A 230 -5.00 10.76 21.76
N GLU A 231 -5.74 11.66 22.41
CA GLU A 231 -7.15 11.50 22.75
C GLU A 231 -7.97 12.47 21.90
N VAL A 232 -9.18 12.09 21.53
CA VAL A 232 -10.12 12.93 20.79
C VAL A 232 -11.52 12.81 21.41
N PRO A 233 -12.30 13.90 21.51
CA PRO A 233 -13.71 13.81 21.86
C PRO A 233 -14.47 12.89 20.88
N PHE A 234 -15.46 12.15 21.37
CA PHE A 234 -16.20 11.19 20.54
C PHE A 234 -16.89 11.89 19.34
N GLU A 235 -17.43 13.09 19.55
CA GLU A 235 -18.10 13.89 18.54
C GLU A 235 -17.14 14.39 17.45
N GLU A 236 -15.86 14.56 17.78
CA GLU A 236 -14.81 15.01 16.85
C GLU A 236 -14.09 13.83 16.18
N ALA A 237 -14.23 12.62 16.72
CA ALA A 237 -13.46 11.46 16.29
C ALA A 237 -13.71 11.07 14.82
N GLN A 238 -14.91 11.29 14.26
CA GLN A 238 -15.16 11.12 12.82
C GLN A 238 -14.18 11.91 11.94
N HIS A 239 -13.78 13.07 12.44
CA HIS A 239 -12.95 14.04 11.75
C HIS A 239 -11.52 14.05 12.30
N ALA A 240 -11.10 13.04 13.06
CA ALA A 240 -9.73 12.95 13.55
C ALA A 240 -8.71 12.72 12.42
N PHE A 241 -9.17 12.23 11.26
CA PHE A 241 -8.35 12.01 10.05
C PHE A 241 -8.87 12.84 8.85
N PRO A 242 -9.01 14.16 8.94
CA PRO A 242 -9.80 14.93 7.99
C PRO A 242 -9.05 15.24 6.69
N GLU A 243 -7.72 15.38 6.72
CA GLU A 243 -6.95 15.86 5.56
C GLU A 243 -5.99 14.80 5.00
N PRO A 244 -6.03 14.53 3.68
CA PRO A 244 -5.00 13.77 2.99
C PRO A 244 -3.69 14.58 2.91
N VAL A 245 -2.55 13.90 3.05
CA VAL A 245 -1.20 14.48 2.85
C VAL A 245 -0.91 14.77 1.39
N TYR A 246 -1.62 14.12 0.48
CA TYR A 246 -1.52 14.33 -0.95
C TYR A 246 -2.92 14.60 -1.48
N GLU A 247 -3.12 15.81 -1.96
CA GLU A 247 -4.24 16.20 -2.81
C GLU A 247 -3.67 16.19 -4.23
N THR A 248 -4.30 15.47 -5.14
CA THR A 248 -3.87 15.45 -6.55
C THR A 248 -4.93 16.15 -7.39
N ASP A 249 -4.50 16.88 -8.42
CA ASP A 249 -5.43 17.50 -9.39
C ASP A 249 -6.33 16.46 -10.11
N PHE A 250 -6.06 15.17 -9.93
CA PHE A 250 -6.83 14.04 -10.47
C PHE A 250 -7.96 13.57 -9.57
N ASP A 251 -8.02 13.95 -8.29
CA ASP A 251 -9.11 13.53 -7.40
C ASP A 251 -10.48 14.11 -7.82
N ASP A 252 -10.47 15.23 -8.57
CA ASP A 252 -11.66 15.88 -9.12
C ASP A 252 -12.06 15.39 -10.54
N GLU A 253 -11.19 14.65 -11.26
CA GLU A 253 -11.39 14.26 -12.67
C GLU A 253 -11.46 12.73 -12.92
N LEU A 254 -11.66 11.91 -11.88
CA LEU A 254 -11.80 10.46 -12.06
C LEU A 254 -13.20 10.08 -12.55
N GLU A 255 -13.37 10.05 -13.88
CA GLU A 255 -14.37 9.14 -14.46
C GLU A 255 -13.98 7.69 -14.10
N PRO A 256 -14.96 6.82 -13.77
CA PRO A 256 -14.68 5.46 -13.31
C PRO A 256 -13.86 4.70 -14.35
N PHE A 257 -12.61 4.35 -13.98
CA PHE A 257 -11.74 3.52 -14.80
C PHE A 257 -12.34 2.11 -14.89
N PHE A 258 -13.01 1.86 -16.01
CA PHE A 258 -13.62 0.57 -16.33
C PHE A 258 -12.53 -0.40 -16.80
N ASP A 259 -11.80 -1.03 -15.88
CA ASP A 259 -10.99 -2.20 -16.22
C ASP A 259 -11.94 -3.37 -16.52
N GLY A 260 -11.99 -3.80 -17.76
CA GLY A 260 -12.96 -4.76 -18.32
C GLY A 260 -12.93 -6.18 -17.73
N TYR A 261 -12.37 -6.40 -16.55
CA TYR A 261 -12.45 -7.65 -15.81
C TYR A 261 -13.72 -7.72 -14.96
N ARG A 262 -14.79 -8.18 -15.63
CA ARG A 262 -16.07 -8.55 -15.00
C ARG A 262 -15.90 -9.80 -14.14
N TRP A 263 -15.58 -9.63 -12.87
CA TRP A 263 -15.88 -10.63 -11.84
C TRP A 263 -17.33 -10.46 -11.41
N SER A 264 -18.07 -11.56 -11.33
CA SER A 264 -19.54 -11.65 -11.35
C SER A 264 -20.29 -11.11 -10.14
N ASP A 265 -19.64 -10.39 -9.22
CA ASP A 265 -20.16 -10.23 -7.86
C ASP A 265 -20.23 -8.74 -7.53
N GLY A 266 -21.41 -8.14 -7.70
CA GLY A 266 -21.67 -6.69 -7.65
C GLY A 266 -21.01 -5.94 -6.49
N HIS A 267 -19.86 -5.32 -6.76
CA HIS A 267 -19.18 -4.40 -5.86
C HIS A 267 -19.53 -2.94 -6.21
N GLU A 268 -19.66 -2.13 -5.16
CA GLU A 268 -19.80 -0.67 -5.20
C GLU A 268 -18.66 -0.01 -6.00
N PRO A 269 -18.87 1.21 -6.56
CA PRO A 269 -17.91 1.87 -7.43
C PRO A 269 -16.52 1.95 -6.79
N SER A 270 -15.51 1.62 -7.60
CA SER A 270 -14.10 1.67 -7.23
C SER A 270 -13.73 3.05 -6.70
N VAL A 271 -13.30 3.11 -5.45
CA VAL A 271 -12.65 4.28 -4.87
C VAL A 271 -11.36 4.53 -5.67
N GLY A 272 -11.03 5.80 -5.94
CA GLY A 272 -9.96 6.22 -6.86
C GLY A 272 -8.55 5.64 -6.58
N ILE A 273 -7.54 6.12 -7.29
CA ILE A 273 -6.16 5.58 -7.21
C ILE A 273 -5.66 5.51 -5.75
N ILE A 274 -5.97 6.50 -4.92
CA ILE A 274 -5.57 6.57 -3.50
C ILE A 274 -6.48 5.74 -2.57
N GLY A 275 -7.65 5.30 -3.05
CA GLY A 275 -8.64 4.63 -2.22
C GLY A 275 -9.25 5.57 -1.16
N ARG A 276 -9.82 5.00 -0.08
CA ARG A 276 -10.20 5.79 1.12
C ARG A 276 -9.01 6.03 2.07
N LEU A 277 -7.86 5.45 1.79
CA LEU A 277 -6.67 5.47 2.64
C LEU A 277 -5.90 6.77 2.45
N ARG A 278 -6.03 7.68 3.41
CA ARG A 278 -5.38 8.99 3.39
C ARG A 278 -4.03 8.88 4.10
N ALA A 279 -2.92 9.29 3.48
CA ALA A 279 -1.67 9.48 4.22
C ALA A 279 -1.83 10.69 5.16
N TRP A 280 -1.32 10.68 6.39
CA TRP A 280 -1.58 11.73 7.41
C TRP A 280 -0.31 12.40 7.94
N THR A 281 -0.27 13.74 7.96
CA THR A 281 0.76 14.50 8.67
C THR A 281 0.19 15.70 9.39
N ARG A 282 0.59 15.80 10.67
CA ARG A 282 1.27 16.95 11.30
C ARG A 282 0.65 17.43 12.61
N ARG A 283 -0.57 17.03 12.98
CA ARG A 283 -1.22 17.59 14.19
C ARG A 283 -0.86 16.89 15.52
N LEU A 284 -0.29 15.68 15.50
CA LEU A 284 -0.13 14.79 16.69
C LEU A 284 1.27 14.15 16.77
N LEU A 285 2.23 14.60 15.95
CA LEU A 285 3.61 14.07 15.95
C LEU A 285 4.66 15.15 16.30
N ASN A 286 4.22 16.27 16.90
CA ASN A 286 5.12 17.21 17.56
C ASN A 286 5.14 16.93 19.06
#